data_AF-A0A9E5F144-F1
#
_entry.id   AF-A0A9E5F144-F1
#
_cell.length_a   1.000
_cell.length_b   1.000
_cell.length_c   1.000
_cell.angle_alpha   90.00
_cell.angle_beta   90.00
_cell.angle_gamma   90.00
#
_symmetry.space_group_name_H-M   'P 1'
#
loop_
_entity.id
_entity.type
_entity.pdbx_description
1 polymer ?
#
loop_
_entity_poly.entity_id
_entity_poly.type
_entity_poly.pdbx_seq_one_letter_code
_entity_poly.pdbx_strand_id
1 'polypeptide(L)' 'MSAEVISLFENLITMDDLLELLRHQYSRYTIYRWVERYEMPHKRIRGKLWFPKTEVIQWLERSS' A
#
# COMPACT_ATOMS: atom_id res chain seq x y z
N MET A 1 -6.38 -16.55 18.14
CA MET A 1 -5.79 -15.82 17.00
C MET A 1 -4.35 -15.50 17.37
N SER A 2 -3.36 -15.84 16.54
CA SER A 2 -1.94 -15.58 16.88
C SER A 2 -1.63 -14.07 16.76
N ALA A 3 -0.67 -13.59 17.57
CA ALA A 3 -0.25 -12.18 17.58
C ALA A 3 0.22 -11.67 16.21
N GLU A 4 0.72 -12.57 15.34
CA GLU A 4 1.17 -12.25 13.98
C GLU A 4 0.03 -11.77 13.07
N VAL A 5 -1.18 -12.30 13.24
CA VAL A 5 -2.34 -11.91 12.41
C VAL A 5 -2.82 -10.50 12.77
N ILE A 6 -2.73 -10.12 14.05
CA ILE A 6 -3.11 -8.78 14.52
C ILE A 6 -2.14 -7.73 13.96
N SER A 7 -0.83 -8.03 13.98
CA SER A 7 0.23 -7.18 13.40
C SER A 7 0.05 -6.91 11.89
N LEU A 8 -0.42 -7.90 11.12
CA LEU A 8 -0.66 -7.75 9.67
C LEU A 8 -1.81 -6.81 9.31
N PHE A 9 -2.80 -6.66 10.20
CA PHE A 9 -3.92 -5.72 9.98
C PHE A 9 -3.67 -4.34 10.57
N GLU A 10 -2.79 -4.22 11.58
CA GLU A 10 -2.44 -2.94 12.22
C GLU A 10 -1.64 -1.97 11.33
N ASN A 11 -1.15 -2.42 10.16
CA ASN A 11 -0.30 -1.61 9.27
C ASN A 11 -0.91 -1.35 7.88
N LEU A 12 -2.24 -1.37 7.76
CA LEU A 12 -2.91 -0.91 6.54
C LEU A 12 -2.99 0.62 6.53
N ILE A 13 -2.43 1.23 5.51
CA ILE A 13 -2.46 2.69 5.30
C ILE A 13 -3.40 3.04 4.14
N THR A 14 -3.97 4.24 4.18
CA THR A 14 -4.84 4.73 3.10
C THR A 14 -4.01 5.26 1.91
N MET A 15 -4.71 5.63 0.82
CA MET A 15 -4.07 6.33 -0.30
C MET A 15 -3.36 7.62 0.14
N ASP A 16 -3.97 8.40 1.03
CA ASP A 16 -3.41 9.68 1.46
C ASP A 16 -2.18 9.48 2.36
N ASP A 17 -2.24 8.51 3.28
CA ASP A 17 -1.09 8.11 4.10
C ASP A 17 0.09 7.61 3.24
N LEU A 18 -0.20 6.87 2.17
CA LEU A 18 0.82 6.39 1.25
C LEU A 18 1.47 7.55 0.48
N LEU A 19 0.70 8.52 0.01
CA LEU A 19 1.24 9.71 -0.65
C LEU A 19 2.13 10.50 0.30
N GLU A 20 1.73 10.65 1.56
CA GLU A 20 2.53 11.29 2.60
C GLU A 20 3.83 10.52 2.86
N LEU A 21 3.77 9.18 2.99
CA LEU A 21 4.94 8.31 3.15
C LEU A 21 5.94 8.49 1.99
N LEU A 22 5.42 8.64 0.78
CA LEU A 22 6.19 8.87 -0.45
C LEU A 22 6.53 10.35 -0.67
N ARG A 23 6.31 11.21 0.33
CA ARG A 23 6.59 12.66 0.28
C ARG A 23 5.98 13.36 -0.93
N HIS A 24 4.79 12.90 -1.34
CA HIS A 24 4.04 13.40 -2.51
C HIS A 24 4.82 13.36 -3.83
N GLN A 25 5.87 12.52 -3.92
CA GLN A 25 6.68 12.42 -5.14
C GLN A 25 5.92 11.79 -6.32
N TYR A 26 4.78 11.13 -6.05
CA TYR A 26 3.93 10.48 -7.05
C TYR A 26 2.48 10.96 -6.93
N SER A 27 1.76 10.95 -8.06
CA SER A 27 0.34 11.28 -8.10
C SER A 27 -0.54 10.08 -7.72
N ARG A 28 -1.79 10.33 -7.30
CA ARG A 28 -2.81 9.26 -7.13
C ARG A 28 -2.97 8.40 -8.38
N TYR A 29 -2.94 9.03 -9.56
CA TYR A 29 -3.03 8.33 -10.84
C TYR A 29 -1.88 7.33 -11.02
N THR A 30 -0.66 7.73 -10.65
CA THR A 30 0.51 6.84 -10.66
C THR A 30 0.29 5.64 -9.75
N ILE A 31 -0.19 5.86 -8.52
CA ILE A 31 -0.48 4.76 -7.59
C ILE A 31 -1.56 3.83 -8.14
N TYR A 32 -2.65 4.36 -8.70
CA TYR A 32 -3.67 3.53 -9.36
C TYR A 32 -3.09 2.69 -10.49
N ARG A 33 -2.24 3.28 -11.33
CA ARG A 33 -1.57 2.55 -12.41
C ARG A 33 -0.68 1.42 -11.86
N TRP A 34 0.01 1.62 -10.73
CA TRP A 34 0.79 0.56 -10.08
C TRP A 34 -0.09 -0.59 -9.58
N VAL A 35 -1.22 -0.26 -8.96
CA VAL A 35 -2.21 -1.25 -8.53
C VAL A 35 -2.77 -2.04 -9.72
N GLU A 36 -3.11 -1.37 -10.81
CA GLU A 36 -3.78 -2.01 -11.96
C GLU A 36 -2.84 -2.79 -12.88
N ARG A 37 -1.58 -2.37 -13.01
CA ARG A 37 -0.67 -2.88 -14.05
C ARG A 37 0.61 -3.52 -13.54
N TYR A 38 1.00 -3.24 -12.28
CA TYR A 38 2.29 -3.64 -11.73
C TYR A 38 2.15 -4.43 -10.43
N GLU A 39 0.94 -4.95 -10.17
CA GLU A 39 0.63 -5.85 -9.05
C GLU A 39 1.09 -5.30 -7.68
N MET A 40 1.01 -3.97 -7.51
CA MET A 40 1.35 -3.33 -6.24
C MET A 40 0.48 -3.92 -5.10
N PRO A 41 1.08 -4.29 -3.95
CA PRO A 41 0.35 -4.86 -2.82
C PRO A 41 -0.77 -3.94 -2.33
N HIS A 42 -1.99 -4.45 -2.30
CA HIS A 42 -3.17 -3.71 -1.84
C HIS A 42 -4.28 -4.66 -1.38
N LYS A 43 -5.21 -4.11 -0.59
CA LYS A 43 -6.48 -4.75 -0.22
C LYS A 43 -7.64 -3.83 -0.60
N ARG A 44 -8.74 -4.42 -1.08
CA ARG A 44 -10.00 -3.70 -1.31
C ARG A 44 -10.95 -3.97 -0.14
N ILE A 45 -11.22 -2.94 0.66
CA ILE A 45 -12.12 -3.04 1.82
C ILE A 45 -13.20 -1.97 1.65
N ARG A 46 -14.47 -2.40 1.57
CA ARG A 46 -15.63 -1.52 1.35
C ARG A 46 -15.45 -0.58 0.14
N GLY A 47 -14.89 -1.09 -0.96
CA GLY A 47 -14.65 -0.33 -2.19
C GLY A 47 -13.46 0.62 -2.15
N LYS A 48 -12.77 0.77 -1.02
CA LYS A 48 -11.57 1.60 -0.89
C LYS A 48 -10.30 0.75 -0.95
N LEU A 49 -9.23 1.34 -1.48
CA LEU A 49 -7.89 0.75 -1.46
C LEU A 49 -7.22 1.00 -0.11
N TRP A 50 -6.62 -0.07 0.41
CA TRP A 50 -5.80 -0.08 1.61
C TRP A 50 -4.48 -0.74 1.27
N PHE A 51 -3.39 -0.21 1.81
CA PHE A 51 -2.04 -0.60 1.43
C PHE A 51 -1.33 -1.23 2.64
N PRO A 52 -0.94 -2.51 2.58
CA PRO A 52 -0.10 -3.10 3.62
C PRO A 52 1.29 -2.43 3.58
N LYS A 53 1.57 -1.56 4.56
CA LYS A 53 2.76 -0.69 4.55
C LYS A 53 4.06 -1.45 4.28
N THR A 54 4.31 -2.53 5.02
CA THR A 54 5.54 -3.32 4.89
C THR A 54 5.69 -3.93 3.50
N GLU A 55 4.63 -4.52 2.95
CA GLU A 55 4.66 -5.14 1.61
C GLU A 55 4.88 -4.10 0.53
N VAL A 56 4.26 -2.92 0.65
CA VAL A 56 4.45 -1.81 -0.29
C VAL A 56 5.89 -1.30 -0.26
N ILE A 57 6.50 -1.14 0.93
CA ILE A 57 7.91 -0.72 1.04
C ILE A 57 8.82 -1.77 0.36
N GLN A 58 8.64 -3.05 0.67
CA GLN A 58 9.42 -4.13 0.04
C GLN A 58 9.24 -4.17 -1.49
N TRP A 59 8.02 -3.92 -1.98
CA TRP A 59 7.74 -3.87 -3.41
C TRP A 59 8.45 -2.69 -4.10
N LEU A 60 8.47 -1.52 -3.45
CA LEU A 60 9.19 -0.34 -3.96
C LEU A 60 10.70 -0.57 -4.02
N GLU A 61 11.28 -1.17 -2.97
CA GLU A 61 12.71 -1.51 -2.91
C GLU A 61 13.14 -2.48 -4.01
N ARG A 62 12.28 -3.43 -4.40
CA ARG A 62 12.55 -4.37 -5.51
C ARG A 62 12.44 -3.74 -6.90
N SER A 63 11.72 -2.62 -7.00
CA SER A 63 11.41 -1.96 -8.27
C SER A 63 12.32 -0.76 -8.56
N SER A 64 13.29 -0.50 -7.67
CA SER A 64 14.24 0.62 -7.73
C SER A 64 15.55 0.25 -8.43
#